data_AF-A0A800C9B8-F1
#
_entry.id   AF-A0A800C9B8-F1
#
_cell.length_a   1.000
_cell.length_b   1.000
_cell.length_c   1.000
_cell.angle_alpha   90.00
_cell.angle_beta   90.00
_cell.angle_gamma   90.00
#
_symmetry.space_group_name_H-M   'P 1'
#
loop_
_entity.id
_entity.type
_entity.pdbx_description
1 polymer ?
#
loop_
_entity_poly.entity_id
_entity_poly.type
_entity_poly.pdbx_seq_one_letter_code
_entity_poly.pdbx_strand_id
1 'polypeptide(L)'
;MLAIERRDYILNKLRKEGRVQVRELSEELGVSHMTIHRDLDHLVAQDDRVKKVFGGAIMDRPYQPETGKCAMCGKPVPTRTAVSLQTLTGERLEACCPHCALLLLETRDDIISGMATDYIMERVINL
;
A
#
# COMPACT_ATOMS: atom_id res chain seq x y z
N MET A 1 -16.60 0.14 28.32
CA MET A 1 -16.85 0.27 26.87
C MET A 1 -17.62 -0.94 26.39
N LEU A 2 -18.71 -0.73 25.64
CA LEU A 2 -19.50 -1.81 25.05
C LEU A 2 -18.70 -2.51 23.93
N ALA A 3 -19.06 -3.76 23.60
CA ALA A 3 -18.36 -4.52 22.56
C ALA A 3 -18.45 -3.86 21.18
N ILE A 4 -19.59 -3.24 20.85
CA ILE A 4 -19.81 -2.55 19.57
C ILE A 4 -18.92 -1.31 19.47
N GLU A 5 -18.93 -0.45 20.50
CA GLU A 5 -18.06 0.74 20.56
C GLU A 5 -16.58 0.38 20.43
N ARG A 6 -16.16 -0.72 21.06
CA ARG A 6 -14.78 -1.20 20.97
C ARG A 6 -14.43 -1.66 19.56
N ARG A 7 -15.33 -2.37 18.89
CA ARG A 7 -15.13 -2.81 17.50
C ARG A 7 -15.08 -1.62 16.55
N ASP A 8 -15.95 -0.63 16.74
CA ASP A 8 -15.92 0.60 15.95
C ASP A 8 -14.61 1.36 16.15
N TYR A 9 -14.12 1.43 17.39
CA TYR A 9 -12.80 2.00 17.69
C TYR A 9 -11.68 1.26 16.95
N ILE A 10 -11.63 -0.07 17.07
CA ILE A 10 -10.61 -0.91 16.42
C ILE A 10 -10.67 -0.74 14.90
N LEU A 11 -11.87 -0.76 14.31
CA LEU A 11 -12.08 -0.60 12.87
C LEU A 11 -11.64 0.79 12.39
N ASN A 12 -11.94 1.85 13.14
CA ASN A 12 -11.52 3.20 12.79
C ASN A 12 -10.00 3.36 12.86
N LYS A 13 -9.37 2.81 13.91
CA LYS A 13 -7.91 2.77 14.04
C LYS A 13 -7.28 2.00 12.88
N LEU A 14 -7.83 0.84 12.56
CA LEU A 14 -7.41 0.01 11.42
C LEU A 14 -7.59 0.73 10.07
N ARG A 15 -8.67 1.49 9.87
CA ARG A 15 -8.89 2.32 8.67
C ARG A 15 -7.85 3.43 8.54
N LYS A 16 -7.51 4.08 9.66
CA LYS A 16 -6.57 5.20 9.70
C LYS A 16 -5.12 4.74 9.51
N GLU A 17 -4.70 3.73 10.27
CA GLU A 17 -3.31 3.28 10.36
C GLU A 17 -2.98 2.14 9.38
N GLY A 18 -4.00 1.47 8.83
CA GLY A 18 -3.86 0.34 7.89
C GLY A 18 -3.48 -0.98 8.56
N ARG A 19 -2.97 -0.95 9.79
CA ARG A 19 -2.61 -2.12 10.60
C ARG A 19 -2.88 -1.85 12.08
N VAL A 20 -3.16 -2.90 12.84
CA VAL A 20 -3.27 -2.85 14.31
C VAL A 20 -2.65 -4.09 14.95
N GLN A 21 -2.08 -3.94 16.14
CA GLN A 21 -1.55 -5.05 16.92
C GLN A 21 -2.44 -5.36 18.12
N VAL A 22 -2.61 -6.66 18.43
CA VAL A 22 -3.43 -7.11 19.56
C VAL A 22 -2.91 -6.57 20.89
N ARG A 23 -1.59 -6.54 21.06
CA ARG A 23 -0.95 -6.05 22.29
C ARG A 23 -1.23 -4.57 22.53
N GLU A 24 -1.02 -3.74 21.51
CA GLU A 24 -1.26 -2.30 21.59
C GLU A 24 -2.74 -2.00 21.90
N LEU A 25 -3.66 -2.68 21.21
CA LEU A 25 -5.09 -2.54 21.46
C LEU A 25 -5.50 -3.01 22.87
N SER A 26 -4.88 -4.08 23.36
CA SER A 26 -5.12 -4.62 24.70
C SER A 26 -4.70 -3.62 25.78
N GLU A 27 -3.51 -3.03 25.63
CA GLU A 27 -2.97 -2.01 26.53
C GLU A 27 -3.79 -0.71 26.48
N GLU A 28 -4.17 -0.24 25.29
CA GLU A 28 -4.92 1.01 25.08
C GLU A 28 -6.37 0.94 25.56
N LEU A 29 -7.04 -0.19 25.33
CA LEU A 29 -8.45 -0.39 25.69
C LEU A 29 -8.63 -1.03 27.07
N GLY A 30 -7.54 -1.44 27.72
CA GLY A 30 -7.57 -2.09 29.03
C GLY A 30 -8.33 -3.43 29.05
N VAL A 31 -8.30 -4.17 27.94
CA VAL A 31 -8.98 -5.48 27.80
C VAL A 31 -7.98 -6.58 27.51
N SER A 32 -8.33 -7.84 27.76
CA SER A 32 -7.44 -8.97 27.48
C SER A 32 -7.17 -9.17 25.97
N HIS A 33 -6.02 -9.77 25.66
CA HIS A 33 -5.67 -10.16 24.29
C HIS A 33 -6.75 -11.03 23.63
N MET A 34 -7.35 -11.96 24.38
CA MET A 34 -8.43 -12.81 23.89
C MET A 34 -9.69 -12.04 23.50
N THR A 35 -10.00 -10.93 24.18
CA THR A 35 -11.10 -10.04 23.82
C THR A 35 -10.84 -9.37 22.49
N ILE A 36 -9.63 -8.82 22.30
CA ILE A 36 -9.24 -8.22 21.01
C ILE A 36 -9.24 -9.24 19.89
N HIS A 37 -8.74 -10.47 20.13
CA HIS A 37 -8.81 -11.54 19.13
C HIS A 37 -10.24 -11.82 18.68
N ARG A 38 -11.20 -11.93 19.63
CA ARG A 38 -12.63 -12.12 19.30
C ARG A 38 -13.23 -10.94 18.55
N ASP A 39 -12.83 -9.72 18.88
CA ASP A 39 -13.32 -8.53 18.17
C ASP A 39 -12.76 -8.46 16.74
N LEU A 40 -11.48 -8.79 16.53
CA LEU A 40 -10.90 -8.91 15.20
C LEU A 40 -11.56 -10.01 14.38
N ASP A 41 -11.83 -11.18 14.97
CA ASP A 41 -12.56 -12.26 14.29
C ASP A 41 -13.96 -11.82 13.84
N HIS A 42 -14.64 -11.01 14.67
CA HIS A 42 -15.93 -10.44 14.30
C HIS A 42 -15.81 -9.44 13.14
N LEU A 43 -14.80 -8.57 13.16
CA LEU A 43 -14.57 -7.58 12.11
C LEU A 43 -14.22 -8.24 10.77
N VAL A 44 -13.39 -9.30 10.78
CA VAL A 44 -13.05 -10.09 9.59
C VAL A 44 -14.30 -10.75 8.98
N ALA A 45 -15.21 -11.25 9.83
CA ALA A 45 -16.45 -11.86 9.35
C ALA A 45 -17.45 -10.84 8.78
N GLN A 46 -17.34 -9.56 9.17
CA GLN A 46 -18.23 -8.49 8.73
C GLN A 46 -17.73 -7.71 7.51
N ASP A 47 -16.41 -7.55 7.37
CA ASP A 47 -15.78 -6.78 6.30
C ASP A 47 -14.62 -7.58 5.70
N ASP A 48 -14.79 -8.06 4.46
CA ASP A 48 -13.79 -8.84 3.71
C ASP A 48 -12.46 -8.07 3.53
N ARG A 49 -12.50 -6.75 3.73
CA ARG A 49 -11.32 -5.88 3.73
C ARG A 49 -10.50 -5.96 5.00
N VAL A 50 -10.94 -6.65 6.05
CA VAL A 50 -10.16 -6.82 7.27
C VAL A 50 -9.53 -8.21 7.23
N LYS A 51 -8.20 -8.26 7.15
CA LYS A 51 -7.43 -9.50 7.13
C LYS A 51 -6.70 -9.71 8.45
N LYS A 52 -6.91 -10.88 9.06
CA LYS A 52 -6.19 -11.28 10.27
C LYS A 52 -4.76 -11.69 9.90
N VAL A 53 -3.79 -11.24 10.69
CA VAL A 53 -2.37 -11.61 10.57
C VAL A 53 -1.85 -12.10 11.92
N PHE A 54 -0.61 -12.61 11.96
CA PHE A 54 -0.01 -13.04 13.21
C PHE A 54 0.08 -11.84 14.19
N GLY A 55 -0.61 -11.95 15.33
CA GLY A 55 -0.59 -10.93 16.38
C GLY A 55 -1.43 -9.67 16.11
N GLY A 56 -2.25 -9.61 15.06
CA GLY A 56 -2.97 -8.39 14.69
C GLY A 56 -3.96 -8.53 13.54
N ALA A 57 -4.31 -7.40 12.95
CA ALA A 57 -5.07 -7.33 11.71
C ALA A 57 -4.55 -6.20 10.82
N ILE A 58 -4.73 -6.37 9.51
CA ILE A 58 -4.45 -5.37 8.49
C ILE A 58 -5.73 -5.08 7.72
N MET A 59 -5.85 -3.85 7.23
CA MET A 59 -6.88 -3.53 6.25
C MET A 59 -6.34 -3.87 4.87
N ASP A 60 -6.97 -4.83 4.22
CA ASP A 60 -7.02 -4.96 2.78
C ASP A 60 -7.74 -3.72 2.23
N ARG A 61 -7.02 -2.59 2.21
CA ARG A 61 -7.37 -1.53 1.28
C ARG A 61 -7.34 -2.21 -0.09
N PRO A 62 -8.34 -1.98 -0.97
CA PRO A 62 -8.14 -2.33 -2.37
C PRO A 62 -6.77 -1.78 -2.74
N TYR A 63 -5.91 -2.66 -3.22
CA TYR A 63 -4.61 -2.35 -3.77
C TYR A 63 -4.76 -1.07 -4.61
N GLN A 64 -4.29 0.07 -4.09
CA GLN A 64 -4.18 1.29 -4.86
C GLN A 64 -2.74 1.40 -5.31
N PRO A 65 -2.49 1.06 -6.57
CA PRO A 65 -1.48 1.77 -7.30
C PRO A 65 -1.97 1.98 -8.71
N GLU A 66 -2.44 3.19 -8.92
CA GLU A 66 -2.62 3.72 -10.25
C GLU A 66 -2.72 5.23 -10.11
N THR A 67 -1.62 5.82 -9.67
CA THR A 67 -1.43 7.28 -9.72
C THR A 67 -1.11 7.77 -11.13
N GLY A 68 -0.93 6.87 -12.10
CA GLY A 68 -0.60 7.25 -13.47
C GLY A 68 -0.90 6.17 -14.50
N LYS A 69 -1.09 6.61 -15.74
CA LYS A 69 -1.00 5.76 -16.92
C LYS A 69 0.44 5.77 -17.40
N CYS A 70 0.94 4.62 -17.82
CA CYS A 70 2.26 4.49 -18.41
C CYS A 70 2.37 5.43 -19.62
N ALA A 71 3.35 6.32 -19.63
CA ALA A 71 3.60 7.25 -20.74
C ALA A 71 3.97 6.54 -22.05
N MET A 72 4.42 5.28 -21.98
CA MET A 72 4.76 4.48 -23.16
C MET A 72 3.58 3.68 -23.73
N CYS A 73 2.87 2.93 -22.88
CA CYS A 73 1.89 1.94 -23.33
C CYS A 73 0.45 2.20 -22.85
N GLY A 74 0.22 3.26 -22.08
CA GLY A 74 -1.09 3.68 -21.58
C GLY A 74 -1.72 2.78 -20.51
N LYS A 75 -1.09 1.66 -20.16
CA LYS A 75 -1.54 0.75 -19.09
C LYS A 75 -1.42 1.39 -17.70
N PRO A 76 -2.21 0.95 -16.71
CA PRO A 76 -2.01 1.36 -15.32
C PRO A 76 -0.59 1.07 -14.83
N VAL A 77 -0.05 1.94 -13.98
CA VAL A 77 1.29 1.80 -13.39
C VAL A 77 1.20 1.07 -12.04
N PRO A 78 1.68 -0.19 -11.93
CA PRO A 78 1.65 -0.95 -10.68
C PRO A 78 2.81 -0.56 -9.75
N THR A 79 2.65 -0.68 -8.41
CA THR A 79 3.70 -0.27 -7.44
C THR A 79 5.01 -1.00 -7.65
N ARG A 80 4.94 -2.32 -7.85
CA ARG A 80 6.11 -3.22 -7.79
C ARG A 80 7.07 -3.09 -8.96
N THR A 81 6.59 -2.61 -10.09
CA THR A 81 7.40 -2.45 -11.29
C THR A 81 7.34 -1.01 -11.79
N ALA A 82 6.77 -0.09 -11.02
CA ALA A 82 6.73 1.31 -11.36
C ALA A 82 8.14 1.85 -11.57
N VAL A 83 8.28 2.61 -12.65
CA VAL A 83 9.46 3.41 -12.91
C VAL A 83 9.04 4.86 -13.06
N SER A 84 9.69 5.74 -12.32
CA SER A 84 9.56 7.18 -12.48
C SER A 84 10.71 7.72 -13.31
N LEU A 85 10.41 8.53 -14.32
CA LEU A 85 11.39 9.23 -15.13
C LEU A 85 11.23 10.74 -14.94
N GLN A 86 12.32 11.49 -14.89
CA GLN A 86 12.32 12.94 -14.83
C GLN A 86 12.89 13.51 -16.12
N THR A 87 12.22 14.53 -16.68
CA THR A 87 12.68 15.23 -17.88
C THR A 87 13.50 16.48 -17.53
N LEU A 88 14.20 17.03 -18.52
CA LEU A 88 14.92 18.31 -18.47
C LEU A 88 14.01 19.49 -18.09
N THR A 89 12.73 19.42 -18.45
CA THR A 89 11.74 20.45 -18.13
C THR A 89 11.19 20.33 -16.70
N GLY A 90 11.53 19.26 -15.99
CA GLY A 90 11.02 18.95 -14.67
C GLY A 90 9.70 18.15 -14.66
N GLU A 91 9.16 17.79 -15.83
CA GLU A 91 8.02 16.88 -15.93
C GLU A 91 8.40 15.48 -15.43
N ARG A 92 7.49 14.85 -14.66
CA ARG A 92 7.63 13.47 -14.17
C ARG A 92 6.75 12.55 -15.02
N LEU A 93 7.38 11.56 -15.65
CA LEU A 93 6.70 10.51 -16.41
C LEU A 93 6.71 9.22 -15.61
N GLU A 94 5.66 8.42 -15.78
CA GLU A 94 5.60 7.09 -15.16
C GLU A 94 5.56 5.99 -16.22
N ALA A 95 6.27 4.90 -15.95
CA ALA A 95 6.28 3.68 -16.73
C ALA A 95 5.81 2.51 -15.86
N CYS A 96 4.98 1.63 -16.44
CA CYS A 96 4.42 0.50 -15.70
C CYS A 96 5.46 -0.60 -15.38
N CYS A 97 6.59 -0.62 -16.09
CA CYS A 97 7.65 -1.60 -15.93
C CYS A 97 9.01 -1.06 -16.44
N PRO A 98 10.14 -1.69 -16.05
CA PRO A 98 11.45 -1.36 -16.59
C PRO A 98 11.53 -1.38 -18.11
N HIS A 99 10.85 -2.31 -18.79
CA HIS A 99 10.79 -2.35 -20.25
C HIS A 99 10.22 -1.06 -20.86
N CYS A 100 9.09 -0.55 -20.34
CA CYS A 100 8.50 0.69 -20.84
C CYS A 100 9.39 1.91 -20.55
N ALA A 101 10.10 1.88 -19.42
CA ALA A 101 11.03 2.94 -19.07
C ALA A 101 12.26 2.98 -19.98
N LEU A 102 12.82 1.82 -20.30
CA LEU A 102 13.94 1.71 -21.25
C LEU A 102 13.54 2.21 -22.63
N LEU A 103 12.35 1.84 -23.12
CA LEU A 103 11.84 2.39 -24.38
C LEU A 103 11.65 3.91 -24.34
N LEU A 104 11.20 4.47 -23.22
CA LEU A 104 11.10 5.92 -23.06
C LEU A 104 12.48 6.58 -23.07
N LEU A 105 13.48 6.00 -22.40
CA LEU A 105 14.87 6.48 -22.41
C LEU A 105 15.52 6.41 -23.80
N GLU A 106 15.14 5.43 -24.62
CA GLU A 106 15.63 5.32 -26.00
C GLU A 106 14.92 6.25 -26.98
N THR A 107 13.67 6.63 -26.70
CA THR A 107 12.83 7.40 -27.64
C THR A 107 12.71 8.89 -27.29
N ARG A 108 13.12 9.29 -26.08
CA ARG A 108 13.07 10.67 -25.60
C ARG A 108 14.43 11.12 -25.10
N ASP A 109 14.98 12.11 -25.78
CA ASP A 109 16.28 12.71 -25.44
C ASP A 109 16.20 13.71 -24.27
N ASP A 110 14.98 14.02 -23.81
CA ASP A 110 14.75 14.99 -22.74
C ASP A 110 14.70 14.35 -21.35
N ILE A 111 14.95 13.05 -21.20
CA ILE A 111 14.93 12.34 -19.91
C ILE A 111 16.33 12.38 -19.26
N ILE A 112 16.40 12.83 -18.00
CA ILE A 112 17.66 12.99 -17.27
C ILE A 112 17.90 11.94 -16.19
N SER A 113 16.84 11.36 -15.64
CA SER A 113 16.97 10.38 -14.57
C SER A 113 15.79 9.41 -14.58
N GLY A 114 16.08 8.17 -14.19
CA GLY A 114 15.07 7.14 -13.98
C GLY A 114 15.24 6.49 -12.62
N MET A 115 14.13 6.23 -11.95
CA MET A 115 14.07 5.57 -10.65
C MET A 115 13.13 4.37 -10.78
N ALA A 116 13.68 3.16 -10.69
CA ALA A 116 12.90 1.93 -10.72
C ALA A 116 12.64 1.41 -9.29
N THR A 117 11.48 0.83 -9.08
CA THR A 117 11.20 0.04 -7.87
C THR A 117 11.68 -1.39 -8.08
N ASP A 118 12.57 -1.87 -7.22
CA ASP A 118 13.01 -3.27 -7.23
C ASP A 118 11.84 -4.19 -6.88
N TYR A 119 11.62 -5.20 -7.73
CA TYR A 119 10.53 -6.16 -7.58
C TYR A 119 10.68 -7.03 -6.32
N ILE A 120 11.91 -7.31 -5.88
CA ILE A 120 12.18 -8.24 -4.79
C ILE A 120 12.11 -7.53 -3.45
N MET A 121 12.75 -6.36 -3.32
CA MET A 121 12.89 -5.65 -2.05
C MET A 121 12.02 -4.39 -1.94
N GLU A 122 11.25 -4.03 -2.98
CA GLU A 122 10.42 -2.82 -3.07
C GLU A 122 11.21 -1.52 -2.77
N ARG A 123 12.52 -1.53 -3.07
CA ARG A 123 13.43 -0.38 -2.91
C ARG A 123 13.58 0.39 -4.19
N VAL A 124 13.69 1.71 -4.09
CA VAL A 124 13.94 2.56 -5.26
C VAL A 124 15.44 2.57 -5.59
N ILE A 125 15.75 2.27 -6.84
CA ILE A 125 17.11 2.30 -7.40
C ILE A 125 17.16 3.25 -8.60
N ASN A 126 18.28 3.92 -8.80
CA ASN A 126 18.51 4.69 -10.03
C ASN A 126 18.75 3.71 -11.18
N LEU A 127 18.10 4.00 -12.32
CA LEU A 127 18.32 3.34 -13.60
C LEU A 127 19.57 3.86 -14.29
#